data_AF-A0A832MP83-F1
#
_entry.id   AF-A0A832MP83-F1
#
_cell.length_a   1.000
_cell.length_b   1.000
_cell.length_c   1.000
_cell.angle_alpha   90.00
_cell.angle_beta   90.00
_cell.angle_gamma   90.00
#
_symmetry.space_group_name_H-M   'P 1'
#
loop_
_entity.id
_entity.type
_entity.pdbx_description
1 polymer ?
#
loop_
_entity_poly.entity_id
_entity_poly.type
_entity_poly.pdbx_seq_one_letter_code
_entity_poly.pdbx_strand_id
1 'polypeptide(L)'
;MRGPFAKKQAGYGTGNIAKFGEVGLLVRLNDKVERLIDLLTNSKRPENETIEDTLRDIANYAVIWLIVRDGKWPNCSKYTTPSRDEHA
;
A
#
# COMPACT_ATOMS: atom_id res chain seq x y z
N MET A 1 20.04 -14.91 -3.07
CA MET A 1 18.60 -15.22 -3.17
C MET A 1 17.81 -13.91 -3.08
N ARG A 2 17.12 -13.49 -4.16
CA ARG A 2 16.14 -12.38 -4.09
C ARG A 2 14.82 -12.98 -3.59
N GLY A 3 14.45 -12.69 -2.34
CA GLY A 3 13.21 -13.20 -1.73
C GLY A 3 11.94 -12.66 -2.42
N PRO A 4 10.76 -13.23 -2.11
CA PRO A 4 9.47 -12.85 -2.72
C PRO A 4 9.14 -11.35 -2.63
N PHE A 5 9.69 -10.65 -1.63
CA PHE A 5 9.61 -9.19 -1.50
C PHE A 5 10.16 -8.43 -2.71
N ALA A 6 11.32 -8.83 -3.26
CA ALA A 6 11.95 -8.11 -4.36
C ALA A 6 11.20 -8.24 -5.69
N LYS A 7 10.51 -9.37 -5.92
CA LYS A 7 9.66 -9.55 -7.11
C LYS A 7 8.35 -8.75 -7.00
N LYS A 8 7.73 -8.69 -5.81
CA LYS A 8 6.53 -7.87 -5.59
C LYS A 8 6.81 -6.37 -5.65
N GLN A 9 7.97 -5.92 -5.16
CA GLN A 9 8.39 -4.51 -5.23
C GLN A 9 8.44 -3.95 -6.67
N ALA A 10 8.79 -4.79 -7.66
CA ALA A 10 8.73 -4.38 -9.07
C ALA A 10 7.29 -4.23 -9.62
N GLY A 11 6.31 -4.85 -8.97
CA GLY A 11 4.89 -4.83 -9.36
C GLY A 11 4.08 -3.69 -8.75
N TYR A 12 4.51 -3.11 -7.62
CA TYR A 12 3.89 -1.90 -7.06
C TYR A 12 4.29 -0.70 -7.92
N GLY A 13 3.60 -0.53 -9.04
CA GLY A 13 3.90 0.45 -10.09
C GLY A 13 4.24 1.81 -9.50
N THR A 14 5.53 2.11 -9.49
CA THR A 14 6.12 3.31 -8.90
C THR A 14 5.46 4.58 -9.44
N GLY A 15 5.06 4.57 -10.71
CA GLY A 15 4.32 5.64 -11.38
C GLY A 15 2.91 5.89 -10.82
N ASN A 16 2.19 4.87 -10.37
CA ASN A 16 0.84 5.06 -9.81
C ASN A 16 0.89 5.69 -8.41
N ILE A 17 1.82 5.23 -7.57
CA ILE A 17 2.05 5.83 -6.24
C ILE A 17 2.55 7.26 -6.42
N ALA A 18 3.50 7.46 -7.33
CA ALA A 18 4.03 8.78 -7.67
C ALA A 18 2.93 9.75 -8.16
N LYS A 19 1.98 9.26 -8.97
CA LYS A 19 0.90 10.08 -9.55
C LYS A 19 -0.13 10.53 -8.52
N PHE A 20 -0.55 9.65 -7.62
CA PHE A 20 -1.69 9.88 -6.71
C PHE A 20 -1.29 10.13 -5.25
N GLY A 21 -0.02 9.98 -4.90
CA GLY A 21 0.50 10.24 -3.56
C GLY A 21 -0.24 9.47 -2.46
N GLU A 22 -0.49 10.15 -1.34
CA GLU A 22 -1.13 9.55 -0.17
C GLU A 22 -2.58 9.09 -0.45
N VAL A 23 -3.33 9.83 -1.28
CA VAL A 23 -4.71 9.44 -1.65
C VAL A 23 -4.73 8.11 -2.39
N GLY A 24 -3.80 7.92 -3.33
CA GLY A 24 -3.70 6.65 -4.08
C GLY A 24 -3.28 5.46 -3.21
N LEU A 25 -2.57 5.71 -2.11
CA LEU A 25 -2.20 4.69 -1.12
C LEU A 25 -3.36 4.38 -0.18
N LEU A 26 -4.10 5.40 0.28
CA LEU A 26 -5.29 5.24 1.10
C LEU A 26 -6.33 4.35 0.41
N VAL A 27 -6.65 4.62 -0.87
CA VAL A 27 -7.62 3.82 -1.63
C VAL A 27 -7.15 2.36 -1.74
N ARG A 28 -5.87 2.12 -2.05
CA ARG A 28 -5.30 0.77 -2.15
C ARG A 28 -5.31 0.01 -0.83
N LEU A 29 -5.06 0.72 0.28
CA LEU A 29 -5.19 0.15 1.61
C LEU A 29 -6.64 -0.22 1.92
N ASN A 30 -7.59 0.65 1.59
CA ASN A 30 -9.01 0.36 1.78
C ASN A 30 -9.45 -0.89 1.00
N ASP A 31 -9.10 -1.00 -0.29
CA ASP A 31 -9.36 -2.22 -1.10
C ASP A 31 -8.85 -3.50 -0.41
N LYS A 32 -7.66 -3.43 0.22
CA LYS A 32 -7.07 -4.59 0.90
C LYS A 32 -7.73 -4.88 2.25
N VAL A 33 -8.21 -3.86 2.96
CA VAL A 33 -8.99 -4.03 4.18
C VAL A 33 -10.35 -4.64 3.88
N GLU A 34 -11.07 -4.13 2.87
CA GLU A 34 -12.36 -4.71 2.43
C GLU A 34 -12.19 -6.18 2.04
N ARG A 35 -11.13 -6.49 1.28
CA ARG A 35 -10.79 -7.88 0.97
C ARG A 35 -10.56 -8.72 2.22
N LEU A 36 -9.83 -8.20 3.20
CA LEU A 36 -9.57 -8.93 4.45
C LEU A 36 -10.86 -9.19 5.22
N ILE A 37 -11.77 -8.21 5.26
CA ILE A 37 -13.12 -8.37 5.84
C ILE A 37 -13.85 -9.50 5.12
N ASP A 38 -13.88 -9.48 3.78
CA ASP A 38 -14.52 -10.53 2.99
C ASP A 38 -13.94 -11.92 3.27
N LEU A 39 -12.61 -12.04 3.36
CA LEU A 39 -11.94 -13.32 3.63
C LEU A 39 -12.20 -13.86 5.05
N LEU A 40 -12.42 -12.98 6.02
CA LEU A 40 -12.68 -13.35 7.42
C LEU A 40 -14.16 -13.64 7.68
N THR A 41 -15.05 -12.99 6.95
CA THR A 41 -16.50 -13.06 7.19
C THR A 41 -17.21 -14.05 6.26
N ASN A 42 -16.68 -14.30 5.07
CA ASN A 42 -17.24 -15.28 4.15
C ASN A 42 -16.57 -16.65 4.34
N SER A 43 -17.36 -17.71 4.46
CA SER A 43 -16.85 -19.09 4.59
C SER A 43 -16.34 -19.68 3.27
N LYS A 44 -16.19 -18.88 2.21
CA LYS A 44 -15.69 -19.33 0.91
C LYS A 44 -14.18 -19.39 0.93
N ARG A 45 -13.61 -20.50 0.45
CA ARG A 45 -12.17 -20.66 0.36
C ARG A 45 -11.60 -19.64 -0.65
N PRO A 46 -10.58 -18.84 -0.28
CA PRO A 46 -9.96 -17.91 -1.22
C PRO A 46 -9.34 -18.68 -2.39
N GLU A 47 -9.79 -18.38 -3.61
CA GLU A 47 -9.26 -19.02 -4.84
C GLU A 47 -7.93 -18.38 -5.30
N ASN A 48 -7.76 -17.07 -5.07
CA ASN A 48 -6.70 -16.30 -5.74
C ASN A 48 -5.68 -15.60 -4.81
N GLU A 49 -6.03 -15.28 -3.57
CA GLU A 49 -5.10 -14.60 -2.63
C GLU A 49 -5.47 -14.98 -1.19
N THR A 50 -4.46 -15.36 -0.41
CA THR A 50 -4.66 -15.80 0.98
C THR A 50 -4.79 -14.61 1.95
N ILE A 51 -5.31 -14.85 3.15
CA ILE A 51 -5.31 -13.85 4.24
C ILE A 51 -3.89 -13.33 4.49
N GLU A 52 -2.89 -14.22 4.52
CA GLU A 52 -1.50 -13.83 4.75
C GLU A 52 -0.96 -12.94 3.62
N ASP A 53 -1.28 -13.23 2.36
CA ASP A 53 -0.92 -12.37 1.23
C ASP A 53 -1.55 -10.97 1.34
N THR A 54 -2.83 -10.91 1.72
CA THR A 54 -3.53 -9.64 1.92
C THR A 54 -2.94 -8.83 3.07
N LEU A 55 -2.60 -9.47 4.20
CA LEU A 55 -1.91 -8.82 5.32
C LEU A 55 -0.53 -8.29 4.93
N ARG A 56 0.22 -9.05 4.12
CA ARG A 56 1.53 -8.61 3.59
C ARG A 56 1.38 -7.39 2.68
N ASP A 57 0.34 -7.33 1.85
CA ASP A 57 0.05 -6.17 1.00
C ASP A 57 -0.31 -4.93 1.83
N ILE A 58 -1.13 -5.08 2.89
CA ILE A 58 -1.45 -3.99 3.82
C ILE A 58 -0.16 -3.45 4.46
N ALA A 59 0.69 -4.33 4.98
CA ALA A 59 1.97 -3.93 5.58
C ALA A 59 2.87 -3.22 4.56
N ASN A 60 2.95 -3.73 3.32
CA ASN A 60 3.73 -3.09 2.26
C ASN A 60 3.22 -1.69 1.94
N TYR A 61 1.90 -1.50 1.78
CA TYR A 61 1.33 -0.17 1.49
C TYR A 61 1.51 0.81 2.65
N ALA A 62 1.41 0.34 3.90
CA ALA A 62 1.69 1.17 5.07
C ALA A 62 3.17 1.64 5.09
N VAL A 63 4.12 0.75 4.82
CA VAL A 63 5.55 1.10 4.72
C VAL A 63 5.81 2.08 3.57
N ILE A 64 5.22 1.84 2.39
CA ILE A 64 5.32 2.75 1.25
C ILE A 64 4.77 4.13 1.61
N TRP A 65 3.64 4.20 2.33
CA TRP A 65 3.07 5.47 2.77
C TRP A 65 4.01 6.23 3.71
N LEU A 66 4.66 5.56 4.66
CA LEU A 66 5.67 6.19 5.50
C LEU A 66 6.83 6.75 4.66
N ILE A 67 7.31 6.01 3.66
CA ILE A 67 8.38 6.48 2.74
C ILE A 67 7.93 7.70 1.92
N VAL A 68 6.67 7.72 1.46
CA VAL A 68 6.08 8.87 0.75
C VAL A 68 6.00 10.09 1.67
N ARG A 69 5.55 9.93 2.92
CA ARG A 69 5.47 11.03 3.90
C ARG A 69 6.84 11.58 4.28
N ASP A 70 7.86 10.73 4.25
CA ASP A 70 9.27 11.09 4.49
C ASP A 70 9.93 11.71 3.24
N GLY A 71 9.19 11.89 2.14
CA GLY A 71 9.68 12.51 0.90
C GLY A 71 10.69 11.66 0.14
N LYS A 72 10.85 10.38 0.49
CA LYS A 72 11.86 9.47 -0.07
C LYS A 72 11.37 8.63 -1.24
N TRP A 73 10.09 8.74 -1.60
CA TRP A 73 9.55 8.02 -2.75
C TRP A 73 9.86 8.76 -4.07
N PRO A 74 10.48 8.10 -5.06
CA PRO A 74 10.91 8.76 -6.29
C PRO A 74 9.72 9.28 -7.11
N ASN A 75 9.87 10.49 -7.66
CA ASN A 75 8.93 11.14 -8.57
C ASN A 75 7.51 11.40 -8.01
N CYS A 76 7.31 11.42 -6.69
CA CYS A 76 6.01 11.74 -6.10
C CYS A 76 5.54 13.16 -6.46
N SER A 77 4.40 13.26 -7.13
CA SER A 77 3.69 14.52 -7.40
C SER A 77 3.19 15.15 -6.09
N LYS A 78 3.01 16.47 -6.10
CA LYS A 78 2.79 17.41 -4.97
C LYS A 78 1.53 17.19 -4.08
N TYR A 79 0.98 15.97 -3.97
CA TYR A 79 -0.16 15.63 -3.10
C TYR A 79 0.30 15.01 -1.77
N THR A 80 1.38 15.52 -1.20
CA THR A 80 1.74 15.26 0.19
C THR A 80 0.84 16.12 1.07
N THR A 81 0.13 15.50 2.01
CA THR A 81 -0.59 16.25 3.05
C THR A 81 0.44 17.15 3.76
N PRO A 82 0.09 18.39 4.14
CA PRO A 82 1.04 19.27 4.82
C PRO A 82 1.72 18.55 6.00
N SER A 83 3.02 18.79 6.14
CA SER A 83 3.87 18.09 7.09
C SER A 83 3.33 18.24 8.52
N ARG A 84 3.62 17.29 9.40
CA ARG A 84 3.20 17.33 10.82
C ARG A 84 3.62 18.62 11.53
N ASP A 85 4.59 19.35 10.99
CA ASP A 85 5.17 20.55 11.61
C ASP A 85 4.34 21.83 11.40
N GLU A 86 3.24 21.78 10.63
CA GLU A 86 2.37 22.95 10.41
C GLU A 86 1.17 23.04 11.38
N HIS A 87 1.01 22.08 12.29
CA HIS A 87 -0.09 22.03 13.26
C HIS A 87 0.36 21.96 14.73
N ALA A 88 1.61 22.31 15.02
CA ALA A 88 2.15 22.43 16.38
C ALA A 88 2.33 23.90 16.79
#